data_AF-A0A6M5JGQ6-F1
#
_entry.id   AF-A0A6M5JGQ6-F1
#
_cell.length_a   1.000
_cell.length_b   1.000
_cell.length_c   1.000
_cell.angle_alpha   90.00
_cell.angle_beta   90.00
_cell.angle_gamma   90.00
#
_symmetry.space_group_name_H-M   'P 1'
#
loop_
_entity.id
_entity.type
_entity.pdbx_description
1 polymer ?
#
loop_
_entity_poly.entity_id
_entity_poly.type
_entity_poly.pdbx_seq_one_letter_code
_entity_poly.pdbx_strand_id
1 'polypeptide(L)'
;MIPFLAVALSLASLPSVSGDFDHDGKRDTAEVVKAAEGYKLLLRRGAALGKPLTLMSLADPANFYLGTAQSGEFATACGKGFGARGMRCNRPRVTLKGNELAFGFREASDGVAIWKGGRFDLVWLTD
;
A
#
# COMPACT_ATOMS: atom_id res chain seq x y z
N MET A 1 49.63 -8.06 -10.10
CA MET A 1 48.50 -8.29 -9.17
C MET A 1 47.45 -7.22 -9.47
N ILE A 2 46.35 -7.58 -10.15
CA ILE A 2 45.26 -6.66 -10.46
C ILE A 2 44.18 -6.89 -9.39
N PRO A 3 43.76 -5.86 -8.62
CA PRO A 3 42.70 -6.04 -7.65
C PRO A 3 41.38 -6.21 -8.39
N PHE A 4 40.72 -7.35 -8.19
CA PHE A 4 39.34 -7.54 -8.58
C PHE A 4 38.48 -6.57 -7.77
N LEU A 5 37.99 -5.50 -8.41
CA LEU A 5 36.85 -4.75 -7.88
C LEU A 5 35.62 -5.66 -7.96
N ALA A 6 35.17 -6.17 -6.82
CA ALA A 6 33.88 -6.82 -6.72
C ALA A 6 32.78 -5.75 -6.76
N VAL A 7 32.10 -5.64 -7.90
CA VAL A 7 30.88 -4.83 -8.01
C VAL A 7 29.75 -5.63 -7.33
N ALA A 8 29.33 -5.20 -6.15
CA ALA A 8 28.14 -5.72 -5.51
C ALA A 8 26.91 -5.19 -6.26
N LEU A 9 26.27 -6.01 -7.09
CA LEU A 9 24.94 -5.70 -7.61
C LEU A 9 23.95 -5.77 -6.45
N SER A 10 23.47 -4.62 -5.96
CA SER A 10 22.28 -4.59 -5.10
C SER A 10 21.06 -4.89 -5.98
N LEU A 11 20.52 -6.10 -5.87
CA LEU A 11 19.17 -6.36 -6.35
C LEU A 11 18.23 -5.47 -5.53
N ALA A 12 17.64 -4.46 -6.16
CA ALA A 12 16.61 -3.66 -5.52
C ALA A 12 15.48 -4.60 -5.07
N SER A 13 15.31 -4.76 -3.76
CA SER A 13 14.22 -5.57 -3.22
C SER A 13 12.90 -4.81 -3.40
N LEU A 14 11.85 -5.54 -3.80
CA LEU A 14 10.52 -4.96 -3.87
C LEU A 14 10.04 -4.57 -2.46
N PRO A 15 9.26 -3.47 -2.33
CA PRO A 15 8.76 -3.03 -1.04
C PRO A 15 7.99 -4.11 -0.28
N SER A 16 8.24 -4.21 1.02
CA SER A 16 7.42 -4.99 1.95
C SER A 16 7.33 -4.30 3.31
N VAL A 17 6.22 -4.54 4.01
CA VAL A 17 5.96 -4.01 5.35
C VAL A 17 5.12 -5.01 6.13
N SER A 18 5.29 -5.03 7.45
CA SER A 18 4.47 -5.86 8.34
C SER A 18 3.82 -5.00 9.42
N GLY A 19 2.59 -5.36 9.80
CA GLY A 19 1.75 -4.63 10.74
C GLY A 19 0.50 -5.44 11.08
N ASP A 20 -0.41 -4.90 11.88
CA ASP A 20 -1.74 -5.47 12.14
C ASP A 20 -2.78 -4.63 11.39
N PHE A 21 -2.89 -4.89 10.09
CA PHE A 21 -3.62 -4.03 9.16
C PHE A 21 -5.11 -4.33 9.15
N ASP A 22 -5.52 -5.53 9.55
CA ASP A 22 -6.93 -5.90 9.74
C ASP A 22 -7.44 -5.82 11.19
N HIS A 23 -6.55 -5.46 12.13
CA HIS A 23 -6.84 -5.22 13.55
C HIS A 23 -7.30 -6.47 14.31
N ASP A 24 -6.84 -7.65 13.88
CA ASP A 24 -7.15 -8.92 14.53
C ASP A 24 -6.13 -9.32 15.61
N GLY A 25 -5.10 -8.49 15.83
CA GLY A 25 -4.02 -8.70 16.80
C GLY A 25 -2.92 -9.63 16.31
N LYS A 26 -2.98 -10.10 15.06
CA LYS A 26 -1.93 -10.91 14.41
C LYS A 26 -1.15 -10.07 13.42
N ARG A 27 0.06 -10.53 13.13
CA ARG A 27 0.94 -9.84 12.18
C ARG A 27 0.56 -10.22 10.76
N ASP A 28 0.25 -9.20 9.98
CA ASP A 28 0.08 -9.23 8.54
C ASP A 28 1.39 -8.83 7.83
N THR A 29 1.50 -9.19 6.56
CA THR A 29 2.57 -8.76 5.68
C THR A 29 2.00 -8.27 4.36
N ALA A 30 2.31 -7.03 3.99
CA ALA A 30 2.07 -6.47 2.68
C ALA A 30 3.37 -6.45 1.88
N GLU A 31 3.32 -6.83 0.62
CA GLU A 31 4.49 -6.85 -0.25
C GLU A 31 4.11 -6.57 -1.70
N VAL A 32 5.03 -5.98 -2.44
CA VAL A 32 4.95 -5.95 -3.90
C VAL A 32 5.63 -7.19 -4.46
N VAL A 33 4.93 -7.90 -5.34
CA VAL A 33 5.47 -9.08 -6.04
C VAL A 33 5.39 -8.90 -7.54
N LYS A 34 6.31 -9.54 -8.26
CA LYS A 34 6.21 -9.68 -9.72
C LYS A 34 5.06 -10.63 -10.07
N ALA A 35 4.27 -10.27 -11.05
CA ALA A 35 3.19 -11.07 -11.61
C ALA A 35 3.43 -11.33 -13.11
N ALA A 36 2.55 -12.11 -13.75
CA ALA A 36 2.63 -12.35 -15.19
C ALA A 36 2.55 -11.05 -16.00
N GLU A 37 1.74 -10.09 -15.55
CA GLU A 37 1.56 -8.77 -16.14
C GLU A 37 1.90 -7.70 -15.09
N GLY A 38 3.17 -7.28 -15.08
CA GLY A 38 3.66 -6.25 -14.15
C GLY A 38 3.81 -6.76 -12.71
N TYR A 39 3.24 -6.04 -11.77
CA TYR A 39 3.42 -6.25 -10.33
C TYR A 39 2.09 -6.18 -9.59
N LYS A 40 2.06 -6.71 -8.37
CA LYS A 40 0.88 -6.70 -7.50
C LYS A 40 1.27 -6.32 -6.09
N LEU A 41 0.44 -5.50 -5.46
CA LEU A 41 0.44 -5.36 -4.00
C LEU A 41 -0.39 -6.50 -3.42
N LEU A 42 0.30 -7.43 -2.76
CA LEU A 42 -0.29 -8.54 -2.03
C LEU A 42 -0.30 -8.26 -0.53
N LEU A 43 -1.34 -8.73 0.14
CA LEU A 43 -1.44 -8.75 1.59
C LEU A 43 -1.69 -10.18 2.07
N ARG A 44 -0.79 -10.68 2.92
CA ARG A 44 -0.97 -11.94 3.67
C ARG A 44 -1.41 -11.60 5.08
N ARG A 45 -2.60 -12.05 5.45
CA ARG A 45 -3.14 -11.81 6.79
C ARG A 45 -2.68 -12.88 7.76
N GLY A 46 -2.32 -12.49 8.99
CA GLY A 46 -1.85 -13.39 10.04
C GLY A 46 -2.87 -14.47 10.39
N ALA A 47 -4.17 -14.13 10.43
CA ALA A 47 -5.24 -15.12 10.62
C ALA A 47 -5.53 -16.00 9.38
N ALA A 48 -5.00 -15.67 8.20
CA ALA A 48 -5.40 -16.32 6.95
C ALA A 48 -4.22 -16.46 5.96
N LEU A 49 -3.08 -16.98 6.43
CA LEU A 49 -1.84 -17.08 5.65
C LEU A 49 -1.98 -17.78 4.28
N GLY A 50 -2.87 -18.78 4.18
CA GLY A 50 -3.14 -19.51 2.93
C GLY A 50 -4.07 -18.78 1.93
N LYS A 51 -4.51 -17.55 2.24
CA LYS A 51 -5.47 -16.78 1.43
C LYS A 51 -4.97 -15.35 1.23
N PRO A 52 -3.87 -15.14 0.47
CA PRO A 52 -3.37 -13.80 0.16
C PRO A 52 -4.43 -12.98 -0.58
N LEU A 53 -4.52 -11.69 -0.25
CA LEU A 53 -5.38 -10.73 -0.92
C LEU A 53 -4.54 -9.92 -1.91
N THR A 54 -5.02 -9.80 -3.15
CA THR A 54 -4.48 -8.78 -4.06
C THR A 54 -5.22 -7.48 -3.81
N LEU A 55 -4.49 -6.45 -3.39
CA LEU A 55 -5.08 -5.13 -3.14
C LEU A 55 -5.17 -4.33 -4.44
N MET A 56 -4.09 -4.34 -5.25
CA MET A 56 -4.06 -3.68 -6.55
C MET A 56 -2.97 -4.25 -7.47
N SER A 57 -3.10 -3.96 -8.75
CA SER A 57 -2.05 -4.17 -9.76
C SER A 57 -1.22 -2.89 -9.94
N LEU A 58 0.06 -3.06 -10.24
CA LEU A 58 1.02 -1.98 -10.48
C LEU A 58 1.72 -2.27 -11.82
N ALA A 59 1.81 -1.25 -12.68
CA ALA A 59 2.57 -1.36 -13.93
C ALA A 59 4.08 -1.35 -13.66
N ASP A 60 4.52 -0.43 -12.81
CA ASP A 60 5.91 -0.24 -12.41
C ASP A 60 5.97 0.02 -10.89
N PRO A 61 6.75 -0.73 -10.11
CA PRO A 61 6.91 -0.51 -8.68
C PRO A 61 8.01 0.51 -8.36
N ALA A 62 8.65 1.12 -9.38
CA ALA A 62 9.58 2.21 -9.18
C ALA A 62 8.92 3.31 -8.33
N ASN A 63 9.61 3.75 -7.28
CA ASN A 63 9.15 4.73 -6.30
C ASN A 63 7.87 4.35 -5.53
N PHE A 64 7.33 3.15 -5.71
CA PHE A 64 6.23 2.68 -4.89
C PHE A 64 6.73 2.44 -3.46
N TYR A 65 5.95 2.85 -2.47
CA TYR A 65 6.27 2.65 -1.08
C TYR A 65 5.15 1.90 -0.37
N LEU A 66 5.53 1.21 0.71
CA LEU A 66 4.63 0.62 1.68
C LEU A 66 5.02 1.11 3.07
N GLY A 67 4.03 1.33 3.93
CA GLY A 67 4.23 1.83 5.27
C GLY A 67 3.03 1.56 6.17
N THR A 68 3.09 2.07 7.39
CA THR A 68 1.94 2.09 8.30
C THR A 68 1.43 3.52 8.36
N ALA A 69 0.12 3.70 8.21
CA ALA A 69 -0.50 5.02 8.28
C ALA A 69 -0.37 5.61 9.68
N GLN A 70 -0.35 6.94 9.78
CA GLN A 70 -0.45 7.63 11.06
C GLN A 70 -1.91 7.67 11.52
N SER A 71 -2.13 7.68 12.83
CA SER A 71 -3.46 7.90 13.40
C SER A 71 -3.89 9.35 13.18
N GLY A 72 -5.17 9.57 12.88
CA GLY A 72 -5.71 10.92 12.72
C GLY A 72 -6.84 10.99 11.72
N GLU A 73 -7.27 12.23 11.42
CA GLU A 73 -8.30 12.50 10.43
C GLU A 73 -7.67 13.12 9.18
N PHE A 74 -7.93 12.53 8.02
CA PHE A 74 -7.33 12.93 6.76
C PHE A 74 -8.41 13.21 5.72
N ALA A 75 -8.23 14.29 4.95
CA ALA A 75 -9.03 14.53 3.75
C ALA A 75 -8.63 13.53 2.65
N THR A 76 -9.63 12.91 2.02
CA THR A 76 -9.41 12.03 0.87
C THR A 76 -9.11 12.86 -0.38
N ALA A 77 -8.55 12.23 -1.42
CA ALA A 77 -8.35 12.88 -2.71
C ALA A 77 -9.68 13.47 -3.22
N CYS A 78 -10.79 12.73 -3.15
CA CYS A 78 -12.09 13.29 -3.56
C CYS A 78 -12.57 14.42 -2.65
N GLY A 79 -12.26 14.38 -1.35
CA GLY A 79 -12.59 15.47 -0.43
C GLY A 79 -11.81 16.75 -0.73
N LYS A 80 -10.63 16.61 -1.35
CA LYS A 80 -9.82 17.72 -1.87
C LYS A 80 -10.23 18.18 -3.28
N GLY A 81 -11.23 17.54 -3.88
CA GLY A 81 -11.76 17.90 -5.20
C GLY A 81 -11.19 17.10 -6.38
N PHE A 82 -10.36 16.09 -6.13
CA PHE A 82 -9.88 15.18 -7.18
C PHE A 82 -10.96 14.18 -7.62
N GLY A 83 -10.91 13.77 -8.88
CA GLY A 83 -11.85 12.82 -9.48
C GLY A 83 -12.62 13.40 -10.67
N ALA A 84 -13.48 12.59 -11.27
CA ALA A 84 -14.24 12.97 -12.46
C ALA A 84 -15.17 14.16 -12.17
N ARG A 85 -15.21 15.12 -13.11
CA ARG A 85 -16.06 16.31 -13.00
C ARG A 85 -17.53 15.92 -12.81
N GLY A 86 -18.17 16.47 -11.77
CA GLY A 86 -19.58 16.20 -11.45
C GLY A 86 -19.81 14.93 -10.63
N MET A 87 -18.79 14.15 -10.31
CA MET A 87 -18.91 13.02 -9.39
C MET A 87 -18.99 13.51 -7.93
N ARG A 88 -20.01 13.07 -7.20
CA ARG A 88 -20.14 13.38 -5.77
C ARG A 88 -19.10 12.60 -4.96
N CYS A 89 -18.30 13.29 -4.15
CA CYS A 89 -17.43 12.65 -3.17
C CYS A 89 -18.26 12.14 -1.99
N ASN A 90 -18.46 10.82 -1.91
CA ASN A 90 -19.24 10.18 -0.85
C ASN A 90 -18.44 9.97 0.45
N ARG A 91 -17.11 10.14 0.41
CA ARG A 91 -16.22 10.00 1.56
C ARG A 91 -15.12 11.06 1.51
N PRO A 92 -15.41 12.31 1.93
CA PRO A 92 -14.44 13.40 1.86
C PRO A 92 -13.32 13.31 2.90
N ARG A 93 -13.54 12.53 3.97
CA ARG A 93 -12.56 12.33 5.04
C ARG A 93 -12.55 10.88 5.51
N VAL A 94 -11.43 10.48 6.09
CA VAL A 94 -11.24 9.20 6.77
C VAL A 94 -10.54 9.41 8.11
N THR A 95 -10.96 8.64 9.12
CA THR A 95 -10.25 8.54 10.40
C THR A 95 -9.46 7.25 10.41
N LEU A 96 -8.17 7.35 10.71
CA LEU A 96 -7.23 6.24 10.77
C LEU A 96 -6.78 6.02 12.22
N LYS A 97 -6.60 4.77 12.59
CA LYS A 97 -6.17 4.34 13.92
C LYS A 97 -4.65 4.29 14.07
N GLY A 98 -3.92 4.37 12.96
CA GLY A 98 -2.45 4.38 12.96
C GLY A 98 -1.82 3.01 12.76
N ASN A 99 -2.63 2.04 12.33
CA ASN A 99 -2.19 0.69 12.01
C ASN A 99 -2.80 0.20 10.70
N GLU A 100 -3.39 1.07 9.90
CA GLU A 100 -3.78 0.80 8.51
C GLU A 100 -2.54 0.74 7.61
N LEU A 101 -2.62 -0.04 6.52
CA LEU A 101 -1.56 -0.10 5.52
C LEU A 101 -1.55 1.20 4.71
N ALA A 102 -0.42 1.91 4.71
CA ALA A 102 -0.17 3.03 3.81
C ALA A 102 0.58 2.55 2.57
N PHE A 103 0.24 3.08 1.41
CA PHE A 103 0.87 2.77 0.14
C PHE A 103 0.80 3.97 -0.80
N GLY A 104 1.63 3.99 -1.82
CA GLY A 104 1.61 5.09 -2.78
C GLY A 104 2.87 5.15 -3.62
N PHE A 105 2.97 6.20 -4.43
CA PHE A 105 4.17 6.52 -5.21
C PHE A 105 4.79 7.77 -4.60
N ARG A 106 6.06 7.67 -4.17
CA ARG A 106 6.77 8.80 -3.54
C ARG A 106 6.60 10.04 -4.41
N GLU A 107 6.23 11.15 -3.77
CA GLU A 107 6.10 12.48 -4.39
C GLU A 107 4.95 12.64 -5.39
N ALA A 108 4.18 11.58 -5.66
CA ALA A 108 2.99 11.64 -6.50
C ALA A 108 1.74 11.41 -5.64
N SER A 109 1.55 10.20 -5.13
CA SER A 109 0.27 9.79 -4.55
C SER A 109 0.42 8.98 -3.28
N ASP A 110 -0.52 9.17 -2.36
CA ASP A 110 -0.62 8.49 -1.08
C ASP A 110 -2.02 7.92 -0.92
N GLY A 111 -2.08 6.66 -0.51
CA GLY A 111 -3.30 5.92 -0.24
C GLY A 111 -3.19 5.07 1.02
N VAL A 112 -4.35 4.65 1.51
CA VAL A 112 -4.47 3.79 2.69
C VAL A 112 -5.44 2.65 2.42
N ALA A 113 -5.11 1.45 2.89
CA ALA A 113 -5.99 0.30 2.85
C ALA A 113 -6.66 0.13 4.22
N ILE A 114 -7.97 0.33 4.26
CA ILE A 114 -8.75 0.29 5.50
C ILE A 114 -9.54 -1.01 5.57
N TRP A 115 -9.39 -1.79 6.64
CA TRP A 115 -10.16 -3.00 6.84
C TRP A 115 -11.64 -2.70 7.15
N LYS A 116 -12.55 -3.40 6.46
CA LYS A 116 -14.01 -3.29 6.62
C LYS A 116 -14.67 -4.60 7.07
N GLY A 117 -13.96 -5.44 7.81
CA GLY A 117 -14.50 -6.69 8.39
C GLY A 117 -14.52 -7.91 7.44
N GLY A 118 -14.28 -7.70 6.14
CA GLY A 118 -14.16 -8.80 5.16
C GLY A 118 -13.36 -8.47 3.91
N ARG A 119 -13.07 -7.19 3.69
CA ARG A 119 -12.25 -6.69 2.59
C ARG A 119 -11.49 -5.44 3.02
N PHE A 120 -10.39 -5.17 2.34
CA PHE A 120 -9.75 -3.87 2.37
C PHE A 120 -10.43 -2.94 1.39
N ASP A 121 -10.70 -1.73 1.86
CA ASP A 121 -11.17 -0.63 1.05
C ASP A 121 -10.01 0.34 0.85
N LEU A 122 -9.61 0.54 -0.41
CA LEU A 122 -8.49 1.39 -0.77
C LEU A 122 -8.96 2.84 -0.90
N VAL A 123 -8.28 3.75 -0.21
CA VAL A 123 -8.64 5.16 -0.17
C VAL A 123 -7.44 6.00 -0.53
N TRP A 124 -7.55 6.76 -1.62
CA TRP A 124 -6.57 7.77 -1.98
C TRP A 124 -6.72 9.00 -1.10
N LEU A 125 -5.61 9.46 -0.52
CA LEU A 125 -5.50 10.69 0.26
C LEU A 125 -4.96 11.84 -0.59
N THR A 126 -4.07 11.53 -1.54
CA THR A 126 -3.60 12.42 -2.61
C THR A 126 -3.71 11.71 -3.96
N ASP A 127 -3.61 12.49 -5.04
CA ASP A 127 -3.66 12.01 -6.43
C ASP A 127 -2.25 11.84 -7.00
#